data_AF-A0A498GX41-F1
#
_entry.id   AF-A0A498GX41-F1
#
_cell.length_a   1.000
_cell.length_b   1.000
_cell.length_c   1.000
_cell.angle_alpha   90.00
_cell.angle_beta   90.00
_cell.angle_gamma   90.00
#
_symmetry.space_group_name_H-M   'P 1'
#
loop_
_entity.id
_entity.type
_entity.pdbx_description
1 polymer ?
#
loop_
_entity_poly.entity_id
_entity_poly.type
_entity_poly.pdbx_seq_one_letter_code
_entity_poly.pdbx_strand_id
1 'polypeptide(L)'
;MADDKETDYILPGKAESYWMATTPESSYSRLSGDMHMDVAILGGGIVGITTAFLLKEAGVQSVAVIEADRILTGVTGHTTAKVTSQHNLIYDRLISKFGREQAQQYAESNQVALERIASIVSSKGIACDFVRKPAYVYAGSEESAGDIRNEVDAAQSLGLPASFESDLLLPFKTYGAVRFGNQAQFHPRKYLCALAREIEGDGCHIFEKTRALKLEGDGPVTITTDKGTIKANRVIQATHFPIQDKPGLFFQRLHQSRSYVLGVRIEEPFPHGMFISAEVPVRSLRSQPAGESELILVSGEGHRTGEGNEIDHYRKLEKWIRSVYSVNSIDYHWSTQDVITVDHVPYIGRMTSGNENLYIATGFRKWGMTTGTVAAMILTDMILGKSNPWEEVYNPSRFKPIESAKTFISQAAEATKGLVGERITPVHEKASQILPGEGAVVKLEGERVAAYRDEAGVLHALDPSCKHMGCIVSWNNAEKTWDCPCHGSRYKATGEVIKSPAVYSLSEKKVRE
;
A
#
# COMPACT_ATOMS: atom_id res chain seq x y z
N MET A 1 -15.06 -35.76 3.84
CA MET A 1 -14.39 -34.45 3.89
C MET A 1 -15.25 -33.58 4.78
N ALA A 2 -14.90 -33.50 6.07
CA ALA A 2 -15.62 -32.68 7.01
C ALA A 2 -15.17 -31.23 6.80
N ASP A 3 -16.13 -30.38 6.48
CA ASP A 3 -15.98 -28.94 6.32
C ASP A 3 -15.83 -28.35 7.73
N ASP A 4 -14.60 -28.10 8.14
CA ASP A 4 -14.24 -27.60 9.46
C ASP A 4 -14.54 -26.10 9.53
N LYS A 5 -15.83 -25.78 9.64
CA LYS A 5 -16.31 -24.49 10.13
C LYS A 5 -16.10 -24.46 11.65
N GLU A 6 -14.85 -24.41 12.09
CA GLU A 6 -14.53 -23.92 13.43
C GLU A 6 -14.92 -22.43 13.47
N THR A 7 -16.12 -22.16 13.96
CA THR A 7 -16.69 -20.81 14.14
C THR A 7 -16.01 -20.01 15.25
N ASP A 8 -15.05 -20.61 15.96
CA ASP A 8 -14.46 -20.07 17.19
C ASP A 8 -12.99 -19.64 17.02
N TYR A 9 -12.50 -19.49 15.78
CA TYR A 9 -11.12 -19.02 15.56
C TYR A 9 -10.96 -17.57 16.03
N ILE A 10 -10.16 -17.38 17.08
CA ILE A 10 -9.79 -16.08 17.62
C ILE A 10 -8.51 -15.62 16.94
N LEU A 11 -8.51 -14.40 16.40
CA LEU A 11 -7.32 -13.82 15.78
C LEU A 11 -6.15 -13.75 16.78
N PRO A 12 -4.96 -14.26 16.43
CA PRO A 12 -3.85 -14.39 17.36
C PRO A 12 -3.11 -13.06 17.57
N GLY A 13 -2.60 -12.81 18.77
CA GLY A 13 -1.81 -11.62 19.07
C GLY A 13 -2.60 -10.32 18.99
N LYS A 14 -1.89 -9.18 19.06
CA LYS A 14 -2.51 -7.85 19.04
C LYS A 14 -2.88 -7.45 17.61
N ALA A 15 -4.08 -6.90 17.43
CA ALA A 15 -4.58 -6.32 16.17
C ALA A 15 -3.93 -4.96 15.88
N GLU A 16 -2.60 -4.95 15.72
CA GLU A 16 -1.80 -3.76 15.52
C GLU A 16 -0.52 -4.11 14.76
N SER A 17 -0.05 -3.22 13.89
CA SER A 17 1.26 -3.39 13.28
C SER A 17 2.38 -3.19 14.30
N TYR A 18 3.40 -4.05 14.27
CA TYR A 18 4.62 -3.88 15.07
C TYR A 18 5.24 -2.47 14.93
N TRP A 19 5.17 -1.88 13.73
CA TRP A 19 5.68 -0.53 13.50
C TRP A 19 4.93 0.52 14.30
N MET A 20 3.61 0.38 14.39
CA MET A 20 2.75 1.27 15.17
C MET A 20 3.02 1.11 16.66
N ALA A 21 3.03 -0.12 17.14
CA ALA A 21 3.20 -0.46 18.55
C ALA A 21 4.56 -0.03 19.15
N THR A 22 5.60 0.15 18.32
CA THR A 22 6.98 0.41 18.79
C THR A 22 7.51 1.79 18.43
N THR A 23 6.66 2.68 17.91
CA THR A 23 7.04 4.08 17.66
C THR A 23 5.97 5.05 18.15
N PRO A 24 6.36 6.24 18.64
CA PRO A 24 5.40 7.18 19.20
C PRO A 24 4.40 7.67 18.15
N GLU A 25 3.24 8.11 18.62
CA GLU A 25 2.35 8.93 17.81
C GLU A 25 2.99 10.29 17.54
N SER A 26 2.78 10.80 16.33
CA SER A 26 3.05 12.19 15.97
C SER A 26 1.99 13.14 16.54
N SER A 27 2.31 14.42 16.57
CA SER A 27 1.42 15.46 17.09
C SER A 27 1.55 16.76 16.32
N TYR A 28 1.63 16.67 14.98
CA TYR A 28 1.70 17.87 14.14
C TYR A 28 0.36 18.62 14.18
N SER A 29 0.43 19.93 13.97
CA SER A 29 -0.74 20.81 14.02
C SER A 29 -1.74 20.45 12.93
N ARG A 30 -3.00 20.82 13.13
CA ARG A 30 -4.00 20.80 12.05
C ARG A 30 -3.83 22.07 11.22
N LEU A 31 -4.27 22.04 9.97
CA LEU A 31 -4.43 23.28 9.20
C LEU A 31 -5.39 24.21 9.97
N SER A 32 -5.07 25.51 9.96
CA SER A 32 -5.90 26.54 10.58
C SER A 32 -6.04 27.71 9.62
N GLY A 33 -7.18 27.77 8.93
CA GLY A 33 -7.47 28.83 7.97
C GLY A 33 -6.83 28.62 6.60
N ASP A 34 -6.68 29.71 5.86
CA ASP A 34 -6.24 29.69 4.46
C ASP A 34 -4.74 29.96 4.33
N MET A 35 -4.09 29.28 3.38
CA MET A 35 -2.65 29.31 3.20
C MET A 35 -2.26 29.32 1.71
N HIS A 36 -1.11 29.93 1.40
CA HIS A 36 -0.47 29.86 0.08
C HIS A 36 0.85 29.12 0.20
N MET A 37 1.13 28.19 -0.73
CA MET A 37 2.34 27.36 -0.74
C MET A 37 2.91 27.22 -2.15
N ASP A 38 4.20 26.98 -2.29
CA ASP A 38 4.78 26.62 -3.59
C ASP A 38 4.40 25.19 -3.95
N VAL A 39 4.52 24.27 -2.99
CA VAL A 39 4.19 22.87 -3.16
C VAL A 39 3.26 22.40 -2.05
N ALA A 40 2.14 21.78 -2.41
CA ALA A 40 1.30 21.05 -1.48
C ALA A 40 1.32 19.55 -1.81
N ILE A 41 1.45 18.71 -0.79
CA ILE A 41 1.57 17.26 -0.90
C ILE A 41 0.42 16.63 -0.12
N LEU A 42 -0.43 15.87 -0.81
CA LEU A 42 -1.54 15.15 -0.21
C LEU A 42 -1.09 13.75 0.20
N GLY A 43 -1.02 13.48 1.50
CA GLY A 43 -0.69 12.19 2.10
C GLY A 43 0.68 12.17 2.79
N GLY A 44 0.68 11.88 4.08
CA GLY A 44 1.86 11.77 4.95
C GLY A 44 2.48 10.37 5.00
N GLY A 45 2.43 9.64 3.89
CA GLY A 45 3.10 8.34 3.73
C GLY A 45 4.57 8.48 3.30
N ILE A 46 5.21 7.35 2.98
CA ILE A 46 6.63 7.33 2.53
C ILE A 46 6.90 8.30 1.37
N VAL A 47 6.02 8.35 0.37
CA VAL A 47 6.17 9.26 -0.77
C VAL A 47 6.12 10.71 -0.28
N GLY A 48 5.05 11.09 0.42
CA GLY A 48 4.85 12.49 0.78
C GLY A 48 5.94 13.02 1.72
N ILE A 49 6.32 12.25 2.74
CA ILE A 49 7.39 12.62 3.66
C ILE A 49 8.74 12.68 2.95
N THR A 50 9.07 11.69 2.12
CA THR A 50 10.36 11.70 1.41
C THR A 50 10.42 12.84 0.40
N THR A 51 9.36 13.11 -0.35
CA THR A 51 9.31 14.22 -1.31
C THR A 51 9.43 15.57 -0.62
N ALA A 52 8.70 15.79 0.47
CA ALA A 52 8.79 17.04 1.24
C ALA A 52 10.20 17.27 1.80
N PHE A 53 10.81 16.22 2.35
CA PHE A 53 12.20 16.25 2.81
C PHE A 53 13.17 16.64 1.69
N LEU A 54 13.09 15.99 0.52
CA LEU A 54 13.98 16.29 -0.61
C LEU A 54 13.76 17.69 -1.19
N LEU A 55 12.51 18.16 -1.27
CA LEU A 55 12.20 19.52 -1.73
C LEU A 55 12.76 20.57 -0.78
N LYS A 56 12.65 20.35 0.54
CA LYS A 56 13.25 21.23 1.54
C LYS A 56 14.77 21.23 1.45
N GLU A 57 15.41 20.05 1.35
CA GLU A 57 16.86 19.96 1.12
C GLU A 57 17.31 20.68 -0.17
N ALA A 58 16.45 20.70 -1.20
CA ALA A 58 16.71 21.40 -2.45
C ALA A 58 16.42 22.91 -2.41
N GLY A 59 15.94 23.45 -1.29
CA GLY A 59 15.73 24.89 -1.09
C GLY A 59 14.40 25.43 -1.63
N VAL A 60 13.36 24.59 -1.78
CA VAL A 60 12.00 25.07 -2.09
C VAL A 60 11.48 25.88 -0.91
N GLN A 61 10.97 27.09 -1.17
CA GLN A 61 10.67 28.07 -0.12
C GLN A 61 9.49 27.68 0.77
N SER A 62 8.45 27.04 0.23
CA SER A 62 7.30 26.63 1.03
C SER A 62 6.68 25.30 0.57
N VAL A 63 6.64 24.33 1.48
CA VAL A 63 6.12 22.98 1.24
C VAL A 63 5.15 22.60 2.36
N ALA A 64 3.91 22.24 2.01
CA ALA A 64 2.93 21.71 2.97
C ALA A 64 2.62 20.25 2.68
N VAL A 65 2.81 19.37 3.66
CA VAL A 65 2.24 18.01 3.65
C VAL A 65 0.93 18.04 4.41
N ILE A 66 -0.17 17.59 3.81
CA ILE A 66 -1.43 17.40 4.53
C ILE A 66 -1.83 15.92 4.61
N GLU A 67 -2.14 15.47 5.81
CA GLU A 67 -2.53 14.10 6.14
C GLU A 67 -3.90 14.09 6.82
N ALA A 68 -4.79 13.22 6.34
CA ALA A 68 -6.17 13.16 6.79
C ALA A 68 -6.31 12.62 8.22
N ASP A 69 -5.37 11.78 8.66
CA ASP A 69 -5.25 11.32 10.04
C ASP A 69 -3.88 11.70 10.63
N ARG A 70 -3.00 10.74 10.88
CA ARG A 70 -1.64 10.96 11.34
C ARG A 70 -0.65 10.42 10.31
N ILE A 71 0.52 11.05 10.22
CA ILE A 71 1.52 10.62 9.24
C ILE A 71 1.93 9.17 9.52
N LEU A 72 2.24 8.44 8.45
CA LEU A 72 2.85 7.11 8.51
C LEU A 72 1.98 6.02 9.17
N THR A 73 0.68 6.27 9.40
CA THR A 73 -0.25 5.28 9.98
C THR A 73 -1.00 4.45 8.93
N GLY A 74 -0.98 4.88 7.66
CA GLY A 74 -1.56 4.15 6.54
C GLY A 74 -0.74 2.92 6.11
N VAL A 75 -0.67 2.66 4.80
CA VAL A 75 0.07 1.50 4.23
C VAL A 75 1.54 1.47 4.66
N THR A 76 2.16 2.64 4.79
CA THR A 76 3.53 2.79 5.29
C THR A 76 3.72 2.21 6.70
N GLY A 77 2.71 2.33 7.56
CA GLY A 77 2.69 1.76 8.91
C GLY A 77 2.23 0.29 8.96
N HIS A 78 1.96 -0.35 7.82
CA HIS A 78 1.42 -1.71 7.72
C HIS A 78 2.19 -2.61 6.73
N THR A 79 3.34 -2.15 6.24
CA THR A 79 4.19 -2.90 5.29
C THR A 79 4.95 -4.05 5.97
N THR A 80 5.66 -4.87 5.20
CA THR A 80 6.76 -5.70 5.71
C THR A 80 8.11 -4.99 5.65
N ALA A 81 8.25 -3.82 5.01
CA ALA A 81 9.45 -2.97 5.03
C ALA A 81 10.72 -3.57 4.38
N LYS A 82 10.56 -4.34 3.29
CA LYS A 82 11.68 -4.72 2.42
C LYS A 82 12.07 -3.53 1.53
N VAL A 83 13.35 -3.19 1.48
CA VAL A 83 13.94 -2.20 0.56
C VAL A 83 14.80 -2.96 -0.43
N THR A 84 14.30 -3.12 -1.63
CA THR A 84 14.90 -4.00 -2.65
C THR A 84 14.58 -3.49 -4.06
N SER A 85 15.39 -3.88 -5.04
CA SER A 85 15.09 -3.76 -6.47
C SER A 85 14.49 -5.06 -7.06
N GLN A 86 14.36 -6.15 -6.31
CA GLN A 86 13.93 -7.46 -6.85
C GLN A 86 12.45 -7.51 -7.32
N HIS A 87 11.51 -7.07 -6.49
CA HIS A 87 10.08 -6.90 -6.82
C HIS A 87 9.30 -8.11 -7.42
N ASN A 88 9.52 -9.32 -6.89
CA ASN A 88 9.05 -10.63 -7.43
C ASN A 88 9.81 -11.03 -8.71
N LEU A 89 9.21 -11.88 -9.55
CA LEU A 89 9.68 -12.13 -10.91
C LEU A 89 9.05 -11.05 -11.81
N ILE A 90 9.82 -10.01 -12.13
CA ILE A 90 9.33 -8.82 -12.82
C ILE A 90 10.15 -8.46 -14.05
N TYR A 91 11.46 -8.69 -14.05
CA TYR A 91 12.37 -8.15 -15.05
C TYR A 91 12.23 -8.83 -16.41
N ASP A 92 12.06 -10.15 -16.46
CA ASP A 92 11.78 -10.85 -17.72
C ASP A 92 10.50 -10.29 -18.39
N ARG A 93 9.45 -10.11 -17.58
CA ARG A 93 8.19 -9.51 -18.03
C ARG A 93 8.35 -8.05 -18.46
N LEU A 94 9.14 -7.24 -17.75
CA LEU A 94 9.36 -5.83 -18.12
C LEU A 94 10.10 -5.73 -19.46
N ILE A 95 11.15 -6.54 -19.66
CA ILE A 95 11.88 -6.58 -20.94
C ILE A 95 10.91 -6.97 -22.07
N SER A 96 10.10 -8.01 -21.88
CA SER A 96 9.12 -8.46 -22.87
C SER A 96 8.06 -7.40 -23.20
N LYS A 97 7.53 -6.70 -22.18
CA LYS A 97 6.38 -5.79 -22.34
C LYS A 97 6.74 -4.36 -22.72
N PHE A 98 7.84 -3.84 -22.17
CA PHE A 98 8.25 -2.44 -22.27
C PHE A 98 9.55 -2.27 -23.06
N GLY A 99 10.22 -3.37 -23.41
CA GLY A 99 11.54 -3.33 -23.98
C GLY A 99 12.62 -3.10 -22.92
N ARG A 100 13.86 -3.33 -23.34
CA ARG A 100 15.03 -3.32 -22.48
C ARG A 100 15.28 -1.96 -21.81
N GLU A 101 15.07 -0.86 -22.53
CA GLU A 101 15.38 0.49 -22.04
C GLU A 101 14.49 0.88 -20.84
N GLN A 102 13.18 0.73 -20.95
CA GLN A 102 12.26 1.01 -19.85
C GLN A 102 12.42 0.02 -18.69
N ALA A 103 12.73 -1.25 -18.99
CA ALA A 103 13.11 -2.21 -17.95
C ALA A 103 14.37 -1.79 -17.19
N GLN A 104 15.37 -1.24 -17.90
CA GLN A 104 16.60 -0.69 -17.31
C GLN A 104 16.30 0.53 -16.44
N GLN A 105 15.45 1.46 -16.89
CA GLN A 105 15.02 2.62 -16.09
C GLN A 105 14.36 2.17 -14.77
N TYR A 106 13.52 1.13 -14.80
CA TYR A 106 12.91 0.56 -13.59
C TYR A 106 13.95 -0.08 -12.67
N ALA A 107 14.87 -0.88 -13.22
CA ALA A 107 15.95 -1.54 -12.48
C ALA A 107 16.84 -0.53 -11.75
N GLU A 108 17.38 0.43 -12.51
CA GLU A 108 18.32 1.43 -12.02
C GLU A 108 17.69 2.34 -10.97
N SER A 109 16.50 2.87 -11.24
CA SER A 109 15.83 3.78 -10.31
C SER A 109 15.62 3.14 -8.94
N ASN A 110 15.20 1.87 -8.88
CA ASN A 110 14.99 1.17 -7.61
C ASN A 110 16.32 0.83 -6.92
N GLN A 111 17.38 0.49 -7.67
CA GLN A 111 18.70 0.29 -7.07
C GLN A 111 19.25 1.61 -6.50
N VAL A 112 19.10 2.73 -7.22
CA VAL A 112 19.52 4.06 -6.73
C VAL A 112 18.67 4.50 -5.54
N ALA A 113 17.36 4.25 -5.54
CA ALA A 113 16.50 4.57 -4.40
C ALA A 113 16.90 3.82 -3.12
N LEU A 114 17.30 2.56 -3.25
CA LEU A 114 17.83 1.78 -2.13
C LEU A 114 19.11 2.44 -1.57
N GLU A 115 20.04 2.81 -2.45
CA GLU A 115 21.27 3.49 -2.03
C GLU A 115 21.00 4.89 -1.46
N ARG A 116 19.99 5.61 -1.98
CA ARG A 116 19.55 6.90 -1.43
C ARG A 116 19.03 6.75 -0.01
N ILE A 117 18.21 5.74 0.27
CA ILE A 117 17.74 5.43 1.64
C ILE A 117 18.95 5.14 2.54
N ALA A 118 19.89 4.29 2.11
CA ALA A 118 21.08 3.97 2.89
C ALA A 118 21.95 5.21 3.18
N SER A 119 22.11 6.09 2.20
CA SER A 119 22.84 7.35 2.32
C SER A 119 22.16 8.32 3.30
N ILE A 120 20.83 8.45 3.25
CA ILE A 120 20.08 9.27 4.21
C ILE A 120 20.24 8.71 5.63
N VAL A 121 20.08 7.39 5.81
CA VAL A 121 20.26 6.75 7.11
C VAL A 121 21.64 7.03 7.69
N SER A 122 22.69 6.87 6.88
CA SER A 122 24.07 7.10 7.30
C SER A 122 24.35 8.58 7.61
N SER A 123 24.06 9.48 6.66
CA SER A 123 24.36 10.92 6.78
C SER A 123 23.61 11.61 7.90
N LYS A 124 22.36 11.19 8.17
CA LYS A 124 21.52 11.73 9.25
C LYS A 124 21.63 10.95 10.56
N GLY A 125 22.43 9.87 10.60
CA GLY A 125 22.60 9.05 11.81
C GLY A 125 21.30 8.42 12.32
N ILE A 126 20.41 7.97 11.42
CA ILE A 126 19.07 7.52 11.79
C ILE A 126 19.10 6.09 12.35
N ALA A 127 18.77 5.94 13.63
CA ALA A 127 18.63 4.63 14.28
C ALA A 127 17.29 3.95 13.90
N CYS A 128 17.20 3.43 12.67
CA CYS A 128 15.99 2.77 12.14
C CYS A 128 16.17 1.28 11.84
N ASP A 129 17.07 0.59 12.54
CA ASP A 129 17.33 -0.85 12.36
C ASP A 129 17.69 -1.21 10.91
N PHE A 130 18.31 -0.28 10.18
CA PHE A 130 18.71 -0.49 8.80
C PHE A 130 19.81 -1.55 8.73
N VAL A 131 19.60 -2.57 7.90
CA VAL A 131 20.58 -3.64 7.69
C VAL A 131 20.58 -4.10 6.25
N ARG A 132 21.77 -4.32 5.70
CA ARG A 132 21.95 -4.92 4.38
C ARG A 132 21.71 -6.42 4.46
N LYS A 133 20.85 -6.95 3.59
CA LYS A 133 20.51 -8.37 3.51
C LYS A 133 20.29 -8.81 2.05
N PRO A 134 20.53 -10.09 1.71
CA PRO A 134 20.07 -10.63 0.45
C PRO A 134 18.53 -10.72 0.40
N ALA A 135 17.97 -10.52 -0.79
CA ALA A 135 16.55 -10.76 -1.07
C ALA A 135 16.40 -11.97 -2.00
N TYR A 136 15.41 -12.82 -1.73
CA TYR A 136 15.19 -14.08 -2.43
C TYR A 136 13.75 -14.20 -2.91
N VAL A 137 13.57 -14.52 -4.19
CA VAL A 137 12.31 -15.05 -4.73
C VAL A 137 12.55 -16.52 -4.98
N TYR A 138 11.88 -17.39 -4.24
CA TYR A 138 12.10 -18.84 -4.31
C TYR A 138 10.96 -19.55 -5.03
N ALA A 139 11.29 -20.63 -5.71
CA ALA A 139 10.34 -21.59 -6.27
C ALA A 139 9.94 -22.61 -5.18
N GLY A 140 8.65 -22.71 -4.90
CA GLY A 140 8.04 -23.75 -4.08
C GLY A 140 7.71 -25.04 -4.83
N SER A 141 7.79 -25.05 -6.17
CA SER A 141 7.61 -26.25 -7.01
C SER A 141 8.67 -26.35 -8.11
N GLU A 142 8.81 -27.55 -8.70
CA GLU A 142 9.73 -27.76 -9.84
C GLU A 142 9.27 -27.02 -11.10
N GLU A 143 7.95 -26.83 -11.26
CA GLU A 143 7.34 -26.13 -12.40
C GLU A 143 7.76 -24.66 -12.47
N SER A 144 7.89 -23.98 -11.33
CA SER A 144 8.29 -22.57 -11.26
C SER A 144 9.80 -22.35 -11.34
N ALA A 145 10.63 -23.40 -11.32
CA ALA A 145 12.09 -23.30 -11.38
C ALA A 145 12.60 -22.73 -12.71
N GLY A 146 11.84 -22.89 -13.81
CA GLY A 146 12.14 -22.27 -15.10
C GLY A 146 12.05 -20.75 -15.03
N ASP A 147 10.98 -20.23 -14.44
CA ASP A 147 10.74 -18.78 -14.29
C ASP A 147 11.82 -18.12 -13.43
N ILE A 148 12.33 -18.81 -12.41
CA ILE A 148 13.48 -18.35 -11.61
C ILE A 148 14.70 -18.10 -12.50
N ARG A 149 15.04 -19.01 -13.41
CA ARG A 149 16.21 -18.87 -14.28
C ARG A 149 16.04 -17.72 -15.26
N ASN A 150 14.87 -17.63 -15.89
CA ASN A 150 14.54 -16.53 -16.81
C ASN A 150 14.68 -15.17 -16.11
N GLU A 151 14.21 -15.07 -14.87
CA GLU A 151 14.33 -13.83 -14.09
C GLU A 151 15.78 -13.50 -13.70
N VAL A 152 16.60 -14.50 -13.35
CA VAL A 152 18.04 -14.29 -13.11
C VAL A 152 18.71 -13.71 -14.35
N ASP A 153 18.50 -14.34 -15.51
CA ASP A 153 19.11 -13.91 -16.77
C ASP A 153 18.65 -12.50 -17.15
N ALA A 154 17.34 -12.22 -17.03
CA ALA A 154 16.77 -10.90 -17.27
C ALA A 154 17.37 -9.83 -16.36
N ALA A 155 17.39 -10.08 -15.04
CA ALA A 155 17.93 -9.13 -14.06
C ALA A 155 19.44 -8.89 -14.26
N GLN A 156 20.22 -9.94 -14.50
CA GLN A 156 21.65 -9.83 -14.80
C GLN A 156 21.90 -9.05 -16.08
N SER A 157 21.07 -9.26 -17.12
CA SER A 157 21.17 -8.48 -18.35
C SER A 157 20.99 -6.99 -18.08
N LEU A 158 20.18 -6.60 -17.09
CA LEU A 158 19.95 -5.20 -16.70
C LEU A 158 21.00 -4.66 -15.71
N GLY A 159 22.06 -5.42 -15.42
CA GLY A 159 23.14 -5.02 -14.51
C GLY A 159 22.76 -5.09 -13.02
N LEU A 160 21.65 -5.76 -12.67
CA LEU A 160 21.25 -5.95 -11.28
C LEU A 160 22.12 -7.01 -10.59
N PRO A 161 22.28 -6.94 -9.25
CA PRO A 161 23.12 -7.86 -8.47
C PRO A 161 22.41 -9.21 -8.25
N ALA A 162 21.93 -9.82 -9.32
CA ALA A 162 21.15 -11.05 -9.32
C ALA A 162 22.03 -12.28 -9.54
N SER A 163 21.72 -13.37 -8.85
CA SER A 163 22.32 -14.68 -9.04
C SER A 163 21.29 -15.79 -8.79
N PHE A 164 21.48 -16.95 -9.41
CA PHE A 164 20.72 -18.14 -9.06
C PHE A 164 21.27 -18.74 -7.76
N GLU A 165 20.39 -19.12 -6.84
CA GLU A 165 20.71 -19.85 -5.62
C GLU A 165 19.96 -21.18 -5.63
N SER A 166 20.67 -22.30 -5.54
CA SER A 166 20.05 -23.63 -5.64
C SER A 166 19.45 -24.11 -4.32
N ASP A 167 20.03 -23.70 -3.20
CA ASP A 167 19.67 -24.19 -1.87
C ASP A 167 19.45 -23.02 -0.90
N LEU A 168 18.33 -23.06 -0.18
CA LEU A 168 17.98 -22.06 0.82
C LEU A 168 17.87 -22.75 2.17
N LEU A 169 18.37 -22.09 3.22
CA LEU A 169 18.29 -22.59 4.59
C LEU A 169 16.87 -22.49 5.20
N LEU A 170 15.83 -22.56 4.38
CA LEU A 170 14.44 -22.60 4.81
C LEU A 170 14.09 -24.05 5.24
N PRO A 171 13.21 -24.25 6.23
CA PRO A 171 12.88 -25.56 6.79
C PRO A 171 11.95 -26.39 5.87
N PHE A 172 11.88 -26.06 4.59
CA PHE A 172 11.07 -26.72 3.59
C PHE A 172 11.79 -26.73 2.24
N LYS A 173 11.45 -27.69 1.39
CA LYS A 173 12.08 -27.84 0.07
C LYS A 173 11.77 -26.63 -0.82
N THR A 174 12.81 -26.10 -1.46
CA THR A 174 12.72 -25.11 -2.54
C THR A 174 13.37 -25.65 -3.81
N TYR A 175 13.00 -25.12 -4.96
CA TYR A 175 13.47 -25.57 -6.28
C TYR A 175 14.36 -24.53 -6.97
N GLY A 176 15.12 -23.79 -6.16
CA GLY A 176 15.95 -22.67 -6.57
C GLY A 176 15.33 -21.31 -6.29
N ALA A 177 16.16 -20.27 -6.34
CA ALA A 177 15.74 -18.90 -6.08
C ALA A 177 16.55 -17.87 -6.87
N VAL A 178 15.91 -16.74 -7.17
CA VAL A 178 16.58 -15.52 -7.61
C VAL A 178 17.09 -14.82 -6.36
N ARG A 179 18.40 -14.70 -6.20
CA ARG A 179 19.06 -13.97 -5.12
C ARG A 179 19.50 -12.60 -5.61
N PHE A 180 19.04 -11.54 -4.95
CA PHE A 180 19.60 -10.19 -5.10
C PHE A 180 20.51 -9.89 -3.91
N GLY A 181 21.78 -9.62 -4.18
CA GLY A 181 22.76 -9.24 -3.17
C GLY A 181 22.60 -7.79 -2.69
N ASN A 182 23.07 -7.49 -1.48
CA ASN A 182 23.17 -6.13 -0.94
C ASN A 182 21.87 -5.29 -0.95
N GLN A 183 20.72 -5.96 -0.79
CA GLN A 183 19.43 -5.28 -0.57
C GLN A 183 19.32 -4.83 0.89
N ALA A 184 18.16 -4.35 1.34
CA ALA A 184 18.02 -3.87 2.72
C ALA A 184 16.64 -4.11 3.33
N GLN A 185 16.60 -4.02 4.64
CA GLN A 185 15.39 -3.90 5.44
C GLN A 185 15.64 -2.89 6.56
N PHE A 186 14.56 -2.39 7.13
CA PHE A 186 14.59 -1.37 8.17
C PHE A 186 13.26 -1.31 8.92
N HIS A 187 13.23 -0.51 9.97
CA HIS A 187 12.00 -0.09 10.63
C HIS A 187 11.45 1.18 9.94
N PRO A 188 10.33 1.09 9.19
CA PRO A 188 9.88 2.15 8.29
C PRO A 188 9.44 3.41 9.05
N ARG A 189 8.73 3.27 10.17
CA ARG A 189 8.32 4.43 11.00
C ARG A 189 9.49 5.12 11.68
N LYS A 190 10.47 4.40 12.25
CA LYS A 190 11.69 5.03 12.81
C LYS A 190 12.42 5.88 11.76
N TYR A 191 12.56 5.36 10.54
CA TYR A 191 13.14 6.11 9.42
C TYR A 191 12.31 7.34 9.09
N LEU A 192 11.03 7.18 8.75
CA LEU A 192 10.22 8.28 8.22
C LEU A 192 9.82 9.31 9.28
N CYS A 193 9.69 8.94 10.55
CA CYS A 193 9.50 9.90 11.63
C CYS A 193 10.74 10.79 11.80
N ALA A 194 11.95 10.26 11.58
CA ALA A 194 13.17 11.06 11.59
C ALA A 194 13.17 12.06 10.42
N LEU A 195 12.82 11.63 9.21
CA LEU A 195 12.68 12.53 8.05
C LEU A 195 11.61 13.59 8.27
N ALA A 196 10.47 13.22 8.86
CA ALA A 196 9.37 14.15 9.11
C ALA A 196 9.77 15.31 10.02
N ARG A 197 10.63 15.07 11.02
CA ARG A 197 11.13 16.12 11.93
C ARG A 197 11.99 17.16 11.21
N GLU A 198 12.66 16.79 10.13
CA GLU A 198 13.48 17.71 9.34
C GLU A 198 12.63 18.65 8.46
N ILE A 199 11.35 18.33 8.24
CA ILE A 199 10.46 19.10 7.35
C ILE A 199 10.00 20.39 8.03
N GLU A 200 9.63 20.36 9.31
CA GLU A 200 9.01 21.52 9.97
C GLU A 200 9.98 22.72 10.05
N GLY A 201 9.47 23.93 9.80
CA GLY A 201 10.24 25.18 9.79
C GLY A 201 10.66 25.63 8.38
N ASP A 202 11.23 26.84 8.28
CA ASP A 202 11.69 27.44 7.01
C ASP A 202 10.59 27.49 5.92
N GLY A 203 9.34 27.79 6.31
CA GLY A 203 8.19 27.82 5.40
C GLY A 203 7.62 26.45 5.02
N CYS A 204 8.19 25.37 5.56
CA CYS A 204 7.73 24.01 5.36
C CYS A 204 6.95 23.49 6.58
N HIS A 205 5.86 22.74 6.32
CA HIS A 205 4.88 22.35 7.33
C HIS A 205 4.35 20.94 7.09
N ILE A 206 4.06 20.24 8.19
CA ILE A 206 3.21 19.04 8.18
C ILE A 206 1.91 19.36 8.92
N PHE A 207 0.77 19.08 8.27
CA PHE A 207 -0.55 19.20 8.88
C PHE A 207 -1.23 17.85 8.99
N GLU A 208 -1.46 17.40 10.22
CA GLU A 208 -2.24 16.19 10.51
C GLU A 208 -3.73 16.51 10.69
N LYS A 209 -4.58 15.48 10.66
CA LYS A 209 -6.03 15.57 10.85
C LYS A 209 -6.65 16.64 9.95
N THR A 210 -6.15 16.72 8.72
CA THR A 210 -6.52 17.68 7.68
C THR A 210 -6.77 16.92 6.38
N ARG A 211 -8.04 16.64 6.09
CA ARG A 211 -8.44 15.84 4.94
C ARG A 211 -8.68 16.74 3.74
N ALA A 212 -7.94 16.51 2.66
CA ALA A 212 -8.26 17.08 1.36
C ALA A 212 -9.59 16.51 0.83
N LEU A 213 -10.49 17.39 0.41
CA LEU A 213 -11.83 17.05 -0.08
C LEU A 213 -11.98 17.31 -1.58
N LYS A 214 -11.31 18.34 -2.09
CA LYS A 214 -11.45 18.78 -3.48
C LYS A 214 -10.19 19.48 -3.96
N LEU A 215 -9.86 19.30 -5.24
CA LEU A 215 -8.80 20.02 -5.94
C LEU A 215 -9.41 20.72 -7.15
N GLU A 216 -9.11 22.01 -7.33
CA GLU A 216 -9.66 22.82 -8.42
C GLU A 216 -8.64 23.81 -8.98
N GLY A 217 -8.79 24.11 -10.27
CA GLY A 217 -7.99 25.09 -10.98
C GLY A 217 -6.87 24.45 -11.81
N ASP A 218 -6.56 25.09 -12.93
CA ASP A 218 -5.45 24.72 -13.80
C ASP A 218 -4.12 25.40 -13.39
N GLY A 219 -4.17 26.25 -12.35
CA GLY A 219 -3.03 26.91 -11.71
C GLY A 219 -3.38 28.24 -11.05
N PRO A 220 -2.71 28.64 -9.95
CA PRO A 220 -2.39 27.78 -8.81
C PRO A 220 -3.61 26.94 -8.41
N VAL A 221 -3.38 25.72 -7.93
CA VAL A 221 -4.44 24.77 -7.58
C VAL A 221 -4.97 25.09 -6.19
N THR A 222 -6.28 25.18 -6.06
CA THR A 222 -6.97 25.32 -4.78
C THR A 222 -7.32 23.93 -4.23
N ILE A 223 -6.86 23.65 -3.01
CA ILE A 223 -7.14 22.44 -2.26
C ILE A 223 -8.11 22.80 -1.13
N THR A 224 -9.38 22.39 -1.27
CA THR A 224 -10.36 22.49 -0.18
C THR A 224 -10.14 21.34 0.80
N THR A 225 -10.04 21.66 2.09
CA THR A 225 -9.94 20.67 3.18
C THR A 225 -11.10 20.82 4.15
N ASP A 226 -11.23 19.90 5.10
CA ASP A 226 -12.17 19.99 6.22
C ASP A 226 -11.73 20.97 7.33
N LYS A 227 -10.64 21.72 7.12
CA LYS A 227 -10.03 22.65 8.10
C LYS A 227 -9.67 24.02 7.54
N GLY A 228 -9.88 24.25 6.24
CA GLY A 228 -9.46 25.46 5.53
C GLY A 228 -9.02 25.17 4.10
N THR A 229 -8.41 26.15 3.44
CA THR A 229 -8.02 26.04 2.04
C THR A 229 -6.51 26.25 1.85
N ILE A 230 -5.88 25.45 1.00
CA ILE A 230 -4.49 25.67 0.56
C ILE A 230 -4.48 26.00 -0.92
N LYS A 231 -3.92 27.15 -1.30
CA LYS A 231 -3.65 27.48 -2.70
C LYS A 231 -2.17 27.21 -3.00
N ALA A 232 -1.90 26.30 -3.93
CA ALA A 232 -0.53 25.85 -4.20
C ALA A 232 -0.14 25.96 -5.68
N ASN A 233 1.11 26.34 -5.96
CA ASN A 233 1.63 26.44 -7.33
C ASN A 233 1.75 25.06 -7.98
N ARG A 234 2.13 24.04 -7.19
CA ARG A 234 2.22 22.63 -7.58
C ARG A 234 1.58 21.75 -6.50
N VAL A 235 0.87 20.69 -6.91
CA VAL A 235 0.23 19.74 -6.00
C VAL A 235 0.61 18.31 -6.33
N ILE A 236 1.06 17.55 -5.34
CA ILE A 236 1.38 16.13 -5.46
C ILE A 236 0.29 15.31 -4.76
N GLN A 237 -0.37 14.41 -5.48
CA GLN A 237 -1.25 13.40 -4.90
C GLN A 237 -0.47 12.13 -4.56
N ALA A 238 -0.13 11.96 -3.28
CA ALA A 238 0.55 10.81 -2.71
C ALA A 238 -0.38 10.00 -1.76
N THR A 239 -1.69 10.02 -2.04
CA THR A 239 -2.76 9.48 -1.18
C THR A 239 -3.00 7.98 -1.35
N HIS A 240 -2.00 7.24 -1.84
CA HIS A 240 -2.07 5.84 -2.25
C HIS A 240 -3.01 5.57 -3.43
N PHE A 241 -4.30 5.88 -3.32
CA PHE A 241 -5.25 6.00 -4.43
C PHE A 241 -5.68 7.47 -4.59
N PRO A 242 -5.77 8.03 -5.81
CA PRO A 242 -6.12 9.44 -6.02
C PRO A 242 -7.51 9.79 -5.51
N ILE A 243 -7.68 10.98 -4.93
CA ILE A 243 -8.97 11.46 -4.41
C ILE A 243 -9.85 12.16 -5.45
N GLN A 244 -9.37 12.26 -6.70
CA GLN A 244 -10.12 12.82 -7.82
C GLN A 244 -10.07 11.87 -9.02
N ASP A 245 -11.23 11.68 -9.68
CA ASP A 245 -11.32 10.79 -10.83
C ASP A 245 -10.85 11.46 -12.12
N LYS A 246 -11.11 12.75 -12.28
CA LYS A 246 -10.68 13.54 -13.44
C LYS A 246 -9.47 14.41 -13.08
N PRO A 247 -8.60 14.74 -14.04
CA PRO A 247 -8.65 14.34 -15.46
C PRO A 247 -8.05 12.95 -15.76
N GLY A 248 -7.43 12.27 -14.79
CA GLY A 248 -6.63 11.07 -15.05
C GLY A 248 -7.40 9.74 -15.26
N LEU A 249 -8.67 9.65 -14.88
CA LEU A 249 -9.51 8.44 -14.94
C LEU A 249 -8.82 7.19 -14.37
N PHE A 250 -8.06 7.34 -13.28
CA PHE A 250 -7.25 6.27 -12.71
C PHE A 250 -8.06 5.09 -12.19
N PHE A 251 -9.33 5.30 -11.82
CA PHE A 251 -10.24 4.22 -11.42
C PHE A 251 -10.41 3.12 -12.49
N GLN A 252 -10.14 3.40 -13.77
CA GLN A 252 -10.18 2.40 -14.84
C GLN A 252 -8.90 1.57 -14.96
N ARG A 253 -7.81 1.99 -14.29
CA ARG A 253 -6.44 1.48 -14.48
C ARG A 253 -5.80 0.99 -13.18
N LEU A 254 -6.53 1.06 -12.08
CA LEU A 254 -6.09 0.73 -10.73
C LEU A 254 -7.11 -0.18 -10.06
N HIS A 255 -6.62 -1.16 -9.30
CA HIS A 255 -7.44 -1.95 -8.38
C HIS A 255 -6.68 -2.18 -7.07
N GLN A 256 -7.37 -2.65 -6.03
CA GLN A 256 -6.80 -2.82 -4.70
C GLN A 256 -6.70 -4.29 -4.34
N SER A 257 -5.54 -4.66 -3.79
CA SER A 257 -5.31 -5.97 -3.22
C SER A 257 -4.96 -5.84 -1.75
N ARG A 258 -5.53 -6.73 -0.93
CA ARG A 258 -5.16 -6.88 0.48
C ARG A 258 -4.19 -8.04 0.65
N SER A 259 -3.39 -8.00 1.71
CA SER A 259 -2.60 -9.13 2.19
C SER A 259 -2.35 -9.01 3.69
N TYR A 260 -2.08 -10.13 4.32
CA TYR A 260 -2.04 -10.26 5.77
C TYR A 260 -0.62 -10.45 6.27
N VAL A 261 -0.39 -10.10 7.53
CA VAL A 261 0.89 -10.20 8.19
C VAL A 261 0.69 -10.71 9.61
N LEU A 262 1.54 -11.65 10.02
CA LEU A 262 1.72 -12.09 11.40
C LEU A 262 3.14 -11.73 11.85
N GLY A 263 3.25 -11.19 13.07
CA GLY A 263 4.50 -11.05 13.79
C GLY A 263 4.69 -12.23 14.72
N VAL A 264 5.62 -13.13 14.38
CA VAL A 264 5.75 -14.45 14.99
C VAL A 264 7.09 -14.61 15.69
N ARG A 265 7.12 -15.27 16.85
CA ARG A 265 8.34 -15.76 17.50
C ARG A 265 8.46 -17.25 17.27
N ILE A 266 9.63 -17.68 16.83
CA ILE A 266 9.95 -19.09 16.55
C ILE A 266 11.07 -19.57 17.48
N GLU A 267 11.22 -20.87 17.64
CA GLU A 267 12.30 -21.47 18.45
C GLU A 267 13.64 -21.46 17.71
N GLU A 268 13.60 -21.67 16.40
CA GLU A 268 14.77 -21.84 15.56
C GLU A 268 15.39 -20.50 15.13
N PRO A 269 16.71 -20.43 14.89
CA PRO A 269 17.32 -19.26 14.27
C PRO A 269 16.76 -19.00 12.88
N PHE A 270 16.31 -17.77 12.61
CA PHE A 270 15.79 -17.42 11.29
C PHE A 270 16.92 -17.24 10.26
N PRO A 271 16.79 -17.80 9.04
CA PRO A 271 17.83 -17.68 8.02
C PRO A 271 18.17 -16.23 7.63
N HIS A 272 19.44 -15.98 7.32
CA HIS A 272 19.88 -14.66 6.90
C HIS A 272 19.36 -14.31 5.49
N GLY A 273 18.24 -13.60 5.42
CA GLY A 273 17.70 -13.08 4.17
C GLY A 273 16.28 -12.56 4.30
N MET A 274 15.77 -12.05 3.18
CA MET A 274 14.35 -11.71 3.00
C MET A 274 13.79 -12.61 1.91
N PHE A 275 12.75 -13.39 2.20
CA PHE A 275 12.26 -14.44 1.31
C PHE A 275 10.85 -14.14 0.84
N ILE A 276 10.52 -14.48 -0.40
CA ILE A 276 9.17 -14.45 -0.95
C ILE A 276 9.02 -15.59 -1.98
N SER A 277 7.88 -16.29 -1.99
CA SER A 277 7.60 -17.31 -3.01
C SER A 277 7.28 -16.68 -4.36
N ALA A 278 7.60 -17.39 -5.44
CA ALA A 278 7.16 -17.05 -6.79
C ALA A 278 5.66 -17.34 -6.98
N GLU A 279 5.13 -18.35 -6.28
CA GLU A 279 3.76 -18.85 -6.45
C GLU A 279 2.72 -18.06 -5.65
N VAL A 280 1.46 -18.31 -6.01
CA VAL A 280 0.25 -17.90 -5.28
C VAL A 280 -0.36 -19.14 -4.63
N PRO A 281 -0.76 -19.11 -3.33
CA PRO A 281 -0.71 -17.95 -2.44
C PRO A 281 0.73 -17.61 -2.03
N VAL A 282 1.04 -16.31 -2.05
CA VAL A 282 2.38 -15.80 -1.70
C VAL A 282 2.70 -16.15 -0.25
N ARG A 283 3.97 -16.51 -0.01
CA ARG A 283 4.58 -16.65 1.31
C ARG A 283 5.83 -15.80 1.38
N SER A 284 5.78 -14.75 2.18
CA SER A 284 6.87 -13.80 2.38
C SER A 284 7.33 -13.84 3.84
N LEU A 285 8.63 -13.93 4.06
CA LEU A 285 9.26 -14.02 5.37
C LEU A 285 10.41 -13.02 5.47
N ARG A 286 10.58 -12.37 6.63
CA ARG A 286 11.85 -11.74 7.03
C ARG A 286 11.92 -11.58 8.54
N SER A 287 13.13 -11.48 9.09
CA SER A 287 13.30 -11.13 10.51
C SER A 287 13.31 -9.62 10.75
N GLN A 288 12.92 -9.22 11.96
CA GLN A 288 12.96 -7.86 12.48
C GLN A 288 13.47 -7.88 13.92
N PRO A 289 14.53 -7.14 14.27
CA PRO A 289 14.94 -6.96 15.66
C PRO A 289 13.79 -6.42 16.53
N ALA A 290 13.56 -7.07 17.68
CA ALA A 290 12.49 -6.77 18.63
C ALA A 290 12.95 -7.03 20.08
N GLY A 291 13.63 -6.04 20.66
CA GLY A 291 14.28 -6.16 21.97
C GLY A 291 15.51 -7.07 21.88
N GLU A 292 15.65 -8.02 22.81
CA GLU A 292 16.76 -8.99 22.85
C GLU A 292 16.57 -10.20 21.91
N SER A 293 15.55 -10.17 21.06
CA SER A 293 15.13 -11.29 20.21
C SER A 293 14.63 -10.80 18.86
N GLU A 294 14.36 -11.72 17.93
CA GLU A 294 13.81 -11.38 16.62
C GLU A 294 12.31 -11.72 16.53
N LEU A 295 11.59 -10.86 15.82
CA LEU A 295 10.24 -11.11 15.35
C LEU A 295 10.31 -11.49 13.86
N ILE A 296 9.64 -12.57 13.47
CA ILE A 296 9.55 -12.99 12.07
C ILE A 296 8.24 -12.45 11.51
N LEU A 297 8.38 -11.65 10.45
CA LEU A 297 7.24 -11.12 9.72
C LEU A 297 6.86 -12.09 8.62
N VAL A 298 5.71 -12.72 8.80
CA VAL A 298 5.14 -13.68 7.85
C VAL A 298 3.99 -13.00 7.14
N SER A 299 4.03 -12.92 5.81
CA SER A 299 3.00 -12.25 5.02
C SER A 299 2.56 -13.07 3.82
N GLY A 300 1.28 -12.98 3.46
CA GLY A 300 0.71 -13.75 2.37
C GLY A 300 -0.79 -13.57 2.22
N GLU A 301 -1.43 -14.60 1.65
CA GLU A 301 -2.90 -14.72 1.59
C GLU A 301 -3.56 -13.50 0.94
N GLY A 302 -3.02 -13.08 -0.21
CA GLY A 302 -3.51 -11.92 -0.92
C GLY A 302 -4.83 -12.18 -1.64
N HIS A 303 -5.71 -11.17 -1.67
CA HIS A 303 -6.99 -11.18 -2.38
C HIS A 303 -7.38 -9.75 -2.77
N ARG A 304 -8.50 -9.59 -3.49
CA ARG A 304 -9.08 -8.27 -3.77
C ARG A 304 -9.76 -7.71 -2.52
N THR A 305 -9.75 -6.39 -2.40
CA THR A 305 -10.41 -5.72 -1.27
C THR A 305 -11.91 -6.02 -1.28
N GLY A 306 -12.51 -6.29 -0.12
CA GLY A 306 -13.94 -6.54 0.01
C GLY A 306 -14.45 -7.87 -0.56
N GLU A 307 -13.55 -8.81 -0.87
CA GLU A 307 -13.88 -10.17 -1.30
C GLU A 307 -13.42 -11.19 -0.25
N GLY A 308 -14.23 -12.22 0.00
CA GLY A 308 -13.90 -13.32 0.91
C GLY A 308 -14.11 -12.99 2.39
N ASN A 309 -13.52 -13.82 3.26
CA ASN A 309 -13.54 -13.63 4.70
C ASN A 309 -12.09 -13.40 5.18
N GLU A 310 -11.84 -12.23 5.77
CA GLU A 310 -10.49 -11.83 6.20
C GLU A 310 -9.92 -12.73 7.29
N ILE A 311 -10.79 -13.30 8.14
CA ILE A 311 -10.38 -14.22 9.20
C ILE A 311 -9.76 -15.50 8.61
N ASP A 312 -10.32 -16.01 7.50
CA ASP A 312 -9.81 -17.21 6.84
C ASP A 312 -8.39 -17.04 6.32
N HIS A 313 -8.05 -15.83 5.88
CA HIS A 313 -6.70 -15.53 5.41
C HIS A 313 -5.68 -15.53 6.55
N TYR A 314 -6.01 -14.94 7.71
CA TYR A 314 -5.14 -15.08 8.89
C TYR A 314 -5.00 -16.54 9.32
N ARG A 315 -6.10 -17.29 9.38
CA ARG A 315 -6.11 -18.71 9.76
C ARG A 315 -5.23 -19.55 8.84
N LYS A 316 -5.32 -19.35 7.52
CA LYS A 316 -4.46 -20.04 6.54
C LYS A 316 -2.98 -19.69 6.71
N LEU A 317 -2.68 -18.42 7.00
CA LEU A 317 -1.31 -17.95 7.20
C LEU A 317 -0.71 -18.52 8.50
N GLU A 318 -1.48 -18.52 9.59
CA GLU A 318 -1.10 -19.15 10.87
C GLU A 318 -0.88 -20.66 10.71
N LYS A 319 -1.84 -21.35 10.10
CA LYS A 319 -1.72 -22.80 9.84
C LYS A 319 -0.46 -23.12 9.05
N TRP A 320 -0.15 -22.31 8.04
CA TRP A 320 1.05 -22.50 7.24
C TRP A 320 2.32 -22.28 8.05
N ILE A 321 2.47 -21.19 8.80
CA ILE A 321 3.71 -20.94 9.54
C ILE A 321 3.97 -22.00 10.61
N ARG A 322 2.92 -22.45 11.31
CA ARG A 322 3.00 -23.56 12.30
C ARG A 322 3.34 -24.91 11.67
N SER A 323 3.13 -25.07 10.37
CA SER A 323 3.51 -26.30 9.66
C SER A 323 4.98 -26.36 9.27
N VAL A 324 5.70 -25.23 9.32
CA VAL A 324 7.10 -25.13 8.86
C VAL A 324 8.09 -24.66 9.95
N TYR A 325 7.61 -24.07 11.05
CA TYR A 325 8.45 -23.69 12.20
C TYR A 325 7.75 -24.02 13.52
N SER A 326 8.55 -24.26 14.56
CA SER A 326 8.07 -24.29 15.95
C SER A 326 7.73 -22.87 16.42
N VAL A 327 6.45 -22.51 16.38
CA VAL A 327 5.96 -21.18 16.75
C VAL A 327 5.73 -21.06 18.26
N ASN A 328 6.55 -20.25 18.93
CA ASN A 328 6.42 -19.91 20.35
C ASN A 328 5.20 -19.02 20.61
N SER A 329 5.08 -17.93 19.84
CA SER A 329 3.99 -16.97 19.98
C SER A 329 3.73 -16.24 18.68
N ILE A 330 2.51 -15.71 18.56
CA ILE A 330 2.13 -14.73 17.56
C ILE A 330 1.80 -13.46 18.34
N ASP A 331 2.67 -12.48 18.26
CA ASP A 331 2.60 -11.27 19.08
C ASP A 331 1.69 -10.21 18.45
N TYR A 332 1.65 -10.18 17.12
CA TYR A 332 0.96 -9.15 16.32
C TYR A 332 0.29 -9.76 15.10
N HIS A 333 -0.83 -9.18 14.69
CA HIS A 333 -1.42 -9.39 13.39
C HIS A 333 -1.89 -8.05 12.81
N TRP A 334 -1.73 -7.89 11.50
CA TRP A 334 -2.28 -6.76 10.77
C TRP A 334 -2.38 -7.09 9.29
N SER A 335 -3.01 -6.20 8.53
CA SER A 335 -3.10 -6.34 7.09
C SER A 335 -2.69 -5.05 6.39
N THR A 336 -2.37 -5.18 5.11
CA THR A 336 -2.08 -4.07 4.21
C THR A 336 -3.04 -4.11 3.03
N GLN A 337 -3.28 -2.95 2.43
CA GLN A 337 -4.00 -2.85 1.17
C GLN A 337 -3.20 -1.96 0.23
N ASP A 338 -2.87 -2.52 -0.93
CA ASP A 338 -2.01 -1.97 -1.96
C ASP A 338 -2.80 -1.63 -3.21
N VAL A 339 -2.40 -0.57 -3.92
CA VAL A 339 -2.91 -0.26 -5.26
C VAL A 339 -2.04 -0.95 -6.31
N ILE A 340 -2.69 -1.63 -7.23
CA ILE A 340 -2.07 -2.37 -8.33
C ILE A 340 -2.43 -1.67 -9.65
N THR A 341 -1.42 -1.35 -10.46
CA THR A 341 -1.61 -0.88 -11.84
C THR A 341 -1.82 -2.07 -12.78
N VAL A 342 -2.53 -1.85 -13.88
CA VAL A 342 -2.79 -2.88 -14.92
C VAL A 342 -1.52 -3.43 -15.58
N ASP A 343 -0.40 -2.71 -15.52
CA ASP A 343 0.87 -3.14 -16.09
C ASP A 343 1.94 -3.51 -15.06
N HIS A 344 1.62 -3.38 -13.77
CA HIS A 344 2.52 -3.61 -12.64
C HIS A 344 3.66 -2.58 -12.50
N VAL A 345 3.66 -1.50 -13.28
CA VAL A 345 4.56 -0.36 -13.11
C VAL A 345 3.78 0.79 -12.45
N PRO A 346 4.31 1.45 -11.41
CA PRO A 346 3.63 2.59 -10.77
C PRO A 346 3.40 3.77 -11.73
N TYR A 347 2.47 4.64 -11.35
CA TYR A 347 2.27 5.93 -12.02
C TYR A 347 2.94 7.02 -11.19
N ILE A 348 3.97 7.66 -11.74
CA ILE A 348 4.74 8.72 -11.08
C ILE A 348 4.97 9.84 -12.09
N GLY A 349 4.54 11.06 -11.76
CA GLY A 349 4.78 12.25 -12.59
C GLY A 349 3.53 13.10 -12.72
N ARG A 350 3.42 13.85 -13.82
CA ARG A 350 2.23 14.69 -14.11
C ARG A 350 0.98 13.83 -14.27
N MET A 351 -0.11 14.25 -13.64
CA MET A 351 -1.40 13.52 -13.65
C MET A 351 -1.92 13.27 -15.08
N THR A 352 -1.77 14.28 -15.95
CA THR A 352 -2.00 14.18 -17.39
C THR A 352 -0.93 15.00 -18.13
N SER A 353 -0.71 14.72 -19.41
CA SER A 353 0.27 15.45 -20.23
C SER A 353 -0.03 16.96 -20.33
N GLY A 354 -1.31 17.35 -20.27
CA GLY A 354 -1.75 18.74 -20.36
C GLY A 354 -1.83 19.50 -19.03
N ASN A 355 -1.54 18.86 -17.89
CA ASN A 355 -1.57 19.54 -16.59
C ASN A 355 -0.15 19.70 -16.03
N GLU A 356 0.29 20.94 -15.87
CA GLU A 356 1.64 21.26 -15.38
C GLU A 356 1.76 21.33 -13.86
N ASN A 357 0.62 21.39 -13.15
CA ASN A 357 0.57 21.73 -11.73
C ASN A 357 0.09 20.58 -10.83
N LEU A 358 -0.45 19.50 -11.41
CA LEU A 358 -0.92 18.31 -10.71
C LEU A 358 -0.04 17.10 -11.00
N TYR A 359 0.51 16.52 -9.94
CA TYR A 359 1.34 15.33 -9.97
C TYR A 359 0.71 14.21 -9.17
N ILE A 360 1.13 12.99 -9.45
CA ILE A 360 0.64 11.78 -8.82
C ILE A 360 1.78 10.80 -8.56
N ALA A 361 1.64 10.02 -7.49
CA ALA A 361 2.44 8.86 -7.20
C ALA A 361 1.55 7.76 -6.61
N THR A 362 1.26 6.72 -7.39
CA THR A 362 0.30 5.64 -7.03
C THR A 362 0.68 4.30 -7.65
N GLY A 363 0.02 3.22 -7.21
CA GLY A 363 0.10 1.93 -7.89
C GLY A 363 1.38 1.15 -7.61
N PHE A 364 1.95 1.30 -6.42
CA PHE A 364 3.25 0.74 -6.03
C PHE A 364 3.32 -0.79 -5.95
N ARG A 365 2.20 -1.51 -6.11
CA ARG A 365 2.17 -2.98 -6.17
C ARG A 365 2.95 -3.63 -5.02
N LYS A 366 2.68 -3.25 -3.77
CA LYS A 366 3.34 -3.79 -2.57
C LYS A 366 4.82 -3.42 -2.38
N TRP A 367 5.42 -2.71 -3.34
CA TRP A 367 6.85 -2.35 -3.36
C TRP A 367 7.11 -0.86 -3.06
N GLY A 368 6.17 -0.20 -2.38
CA GLY A 368 6.22 1.24 -2.11
C GLY A 368 7.38 1.69 -1.20
N MET A 369 8.09 0.78 -0.54
CA MET A 369 9.23 1.14 0.32
C MET A 369 10.43 1.63 -0.49
N THR A 370 10.79 0.94 -1.56
CA THR A 370 11.83 1.39 -2.49
C THR A 370 11.27 2.41 -3.46
N THR A 371 10.16 2.07 -4.13
CA THR A 371 9.62 2.89 -5.22
C THR A 371 8.98 4.18 -4.73
N GLY A 372 8.65 4.30 -3.44
CA GLY A 372 8.25 5.57 -2.85
C GLY A 372 9.38 6.61 -2.85
N THR A 373 10.63 6.16 -2.67
CA THR A 373 11.81 7.03 -2.80
C THR A 373 12.11 7.33 -4.27
N VAL A 374 11.90 6.36 -5.19
CA VAL A 374 11.93 6.63 -6.65
C VAL A 374 10.95 7.76 -7.00
N ALA A 375 9.72 7.66 -6.50
CA ALA A 375 8.70 8.68 -6.73
C ALA A 375 9.14 10.05 -6.20
N ALA A 376 9.69 10.10 -5.00
CA ALA A 376 10.18 11.33 -4.41
C ALA A 376 11.31 11.98 -5.22
N MET A 377 12.27 11.20 -5.72
CA MET A 377 13.36 11.71 -6.58
C MET A 377 12.82 12.29 -7.88
N ILE A 378 11.99 11.52 -8.61
CA ILE A 378 11.39 11.96 -9.88
C ILE A 378 10.56 13.25 -9.68
N LEU A 379 9.66 13.25 -8.69
CA LEU A 379 8.79 14.40 -8.43
C LEU A 379 9.57 15.64 -8.01
N THR A 380 10.65 15.47 -7.24
CA THR A 380 11.53 16.58 -6.84
C THR A 380 12.21 17.19 -8.08
N ASP A 381 12.79 16.37 -8.95
CA ASP A 381 13.41 16.84 -10.19
C ASP A 381 12.40 17.57 -11.09
N MET A 382 11.21 17.00 -11.29
CA MET A 382 10.16 17.62 -12.09
C MET A 382 9.68 18.97 -11.53
N ILE A 383 9.58 19.12 -10.21
CA ILE A 383 9.19 20.38 -9.57
C ILE A 383 10.29 21.43 -9.72
N LEU A 384 11.56 21.01 -9.65
CA LEU A 384 12.72 21.87 -9.84
C LEU A 384 13.03 22.15 -11.32
N GLY A 385 12.25 21.61 -12.26
CA GLY A 385 12.46 21.78 -13.70
C GLY A 385 13.70 21.04 -14.24
N LYS A 386 14.16 20.00 -13.54
CA LYS A 386 15.29 19.14 -13.93
C LYS A 386 14.78 17.92 -14.69
N SER A 387 15.52 17.47 -15.70
CA SER A 387 15.26 16.21 -16.37
C SER A 387 15.62 15.04 -15.46
N ASN A 388 14.75 14.04 -15.37
CA ASN A 388 15.06 12.78 -14.70
C ASN A 388 15.03 11.59 -15.68
N PRO A 389 16.06 10.73 -15.70
CA PRO A 389 16.21 9.66 -16.69
C PRO A 389 15.16 8.53 -16.56
N TRP A 390 14.39 8.52 -15.48
CA TRP A 390 13.40 7.46 -15.19
C TRP A 390 11.96 7.93 -15.37
N GLU A 391 11.73 9.18 -15.81
CA GLU A 391 10.37 9.72 -15.97
C GLU A 391 9.51 8.87 -16.92
N GLU A 392 10.11 8.36 -17.99
CA GLU A 392 9.39 7.70 -19.08
C GLU A 392 8.67 6.42 -18.62
N VAL A 393 9.40 5.48 -18.00
CA VAL A 393 8.81 4.20 -17.55
C VAL A 393 7.66 4.39 -16.56
N TYR A 394 7.71 5.43 -15.72
CA TYR A 394 6.68 5.70 -14.72
C TYR A 394 5.59 6.68 -15.18
N ASN A 395 5.72 7.27 -16.37
CA ASN A 395 4.84 8.34 -16.84
C ASN A 395 3.36 7.91 -16.79
N PRO A 396 2.47 8.67 -16.10
CA PRO A 396 1.05 8.33 -16.00
C PRO A 396 0.28 8.28 -17.33
N SER A 397 0.84 8.91 -18.37
CA SER A 397 0.31 8.98 -19.74
C SER A 397 1.06 8.06 -20.72
N ARG A 398 1.86 7.09 -20.24
CA ARG A 398 2.60 6.12 -21.09
C ARG A 398 1.73 5.23 -21.98
N PHE A 399 0.43 5.12 -21.69
CA PHE A 399 -0.51 4.38 -22.51
C PHE A 399 -1.08 5.28 -23.61
N LYS A 400 -0.60 5.10 -24.84
CA LYS A 400 -1.15 5.80 -26.01
C LYS A 400 -2.41 5.06 -26.52
N PRO A 401 -3.53 5.76 -26.78
CA PRO A 401 -4.81 5.13 -27.13
C PRO A 401 -4.86 4.25 -28.39
N ILE A 402 -3.84 4.24 -29.26
CA ILE A 402 -3.95 3.70 -30.63
C ILE A 402 -3.29 2.32 -30.79
N GLU A 403 -2.26 1.96 -30.02
CA GLU A 403 -1.62 0.63 -30.11
C GLU A 403 -2.07 -0.36 -29.03
N SER A 404 -2.71 0.11 -27.96
CA SER A 404 -3.08 -0.72 -26.81
C SER A 404 -4.54 -1.14 -26.77
N ALA A 405 -5.36 -0.91 -27.79
CA ALA A 405 -6.82 -1.13 -27.69
C ALA A 405 -7.20 -2.57 -27.28
N LYS A 406 -6.52 -3.60 -27.79
CA LYS A 406 -6.79 -5.00 -27.41
C LYS A 406 -6.34 -5.34 -25.99
N THR A 407 -5.15 -4.89 -25.58
CA THR A 407 -4.60 -5.09 -24.23
C THR A 407 -5.31 -4.24 -23.17
N PHE A 408 -5.78 -3.05 -23.55
CA PHE A 408 -6.53 -2.15 -22.70
C PHE A 408 -7.94 -2.70 -22.44
N ILE A 409 -8.60 -3.33 -23.42
CA ILE A 409 -9.90 -3.99 -23.21
C ILE A 409 -9.78 -5.16 -22.22
N SER A 410 -8.77 -6.02 -22.34
CA SER A 410 -8.59 -7.15 -21.41
C SER A 410 -8.12 -6.71 -20.01
N GLN A 411 -7.25 -5.69 -19.93
CA GLN A 411 -6.76 -5.14 -18.65
C GLN A 411 -7.83 -4.29 -17.94
N ALA A 412 -8.64 -3.54 -18.69
CA ALA A 412 -9.81 -2.85 -18.16
C ALA A 412 -10.86 -3.85 -17.67
N ALA A 413 -11.03 -5.01 -18.34
CA ALA A 413 -11.93 -6.07 -17.87
C ALA A 413 -11.53 -6.57 -16.47
N GLU A 414 -10.23 -6.63 -16.16
CA GLU A 414 -9.76 -7.01 -14.83
C GLU A 414 -10.02 -5.92 -13.79
N ALA A 415 -9.75 -4.65 -14.11
CA ALA A 415 -10.12 -3.52 -13.24
C ALA A 415 -11.65 -3.36 -13.06
N THR A 416 -12.45 -3.74 -14.07
CA THR A 416 -13.92 -3.65 -14.06
C THR A 416 -14.63 -4.91 -13.55
N LYS A 417 -13.92 -6.03 -13.33
CA LYS A 417 -14.50 -7.20 -12.65
C LYS A 417 -15.11 -6.85 -11.28
N GLY A 418 -14.57 -5.85 -10.58
CA GLY A 418 -15.15 -5.31 -9.35
C GLY A 418 -16.21 -4.21 -9.56
N LEU A 419 -16.28 -3.60 -10.76
CA LEU A 419 -17.28 -2.59 -11.14
C LEU A 419 -18.60 -3.24 -11.57
N VAL A 420 -18.54 -4.44 -12.15
CA VAL A 420 -19.70 -5.32 -12.22
C VAL A 420 -19.93 -5.77 -10.79
N GLY A 421 -20.74 -5.02 -10.04
CA GLY A 421 -21.15 -5.38 -8.70
C GLY A 421 -21.79 -6.75 -8.75
N GLU A 422 -20.98 -7.80 -8.59
CA GLU A 422 -21.48 -9.10 -8.22
C GLU A 422 -22.33 -8.85 -7.00
N ARG A 423 -23.59 -9.26 -7.14
CA ARG A 423 -24.65 -9.08 -6.17
C ARG A 423 -24.09 -9.51 -4.82
N ILE A 424 -23.72 -8.56 -3.96
CA ILE A 424 -23.64 -8.83 -2.53
C ILE A 424 -25.06 -9.23 -2.18
N THR A 425 -25.28 -10.54 -2.18
CA THR A 425 -26.56 -11.15 -1.89
C THR A 425 -26.74 -10.87 -0.40
N PRO A 426 -27.81 -10.15 0.00
CA PRO A 426 -28.05 -9.88 1.40
C PRO A 426 -28.00 -11.20 2.17
N VAL A 427 -27.09 -11.32 3.12
CA VAL A 427 -26.89 -12.57 3.88
C VAL A 427 -28.02 -12.75 4.91
N HIS A 428 -28.64 -11.64 5.31
CA HIS A 428 -29.69 -11.61 6.31
C HIS A 428 -30.88 -10.74 5.86
N GLU A 429 -32.09 -11.20 6.17
CA GLU A 429 -33.35 -10.51 5.89
C GLU A 429 -33.81 -9.63 7.07
N LYS A 430 -33.19 -9.76 8.25
CA LYS A 430 -33.56 -9.02 9.47
C LYS A 430 -32.35 -8.53 10.25
N ALA A 431 -32.44 -7.32 10.82
CA ALA A 431 -31.39 -6.72 11.64
C ALA A 431 -31.15 -7.47 12.97
N SER A 432 -32.14 -8.22 13.44
CA SER A 432 -32.03 -9.08 14.64
C SER A 432 -31.07 -10.26 14.47
N GLN A 433 -30.66 -10.56 13.23
CA GLN A 433 -29.71 -11.64 12.93
C GLN A 433 -28.24 -11.20 13.04
N ILE A 434 -28.00 -9.90 13.21
CA ILE A 434 -26.64 -9.34 13.38
C ILE A 434 -26.32 -9.37 14.86
N LEU A 435 -25.34 -10.19 15.26
CA LEU A 435 -24.92 -10.31 16.65
C LEU A 435 -24.02 -9.14 17.06
N PRO A 436 -23.85 -8.87 18.37
CA PRO A 436 -22.87 -7.89 18.85
C PRO A 436 -21.48 -8.15 18.27
N GLY A 437 -20.86 -7.10 17.74
CA GLY A 437 -19.55 -7.15 17.07
C GLY A 437 -19.60 -7.50 15.58
N GLU A 438 -20.75 -7.90 15.04
CA GLU A 438 -20.93 -8.29 13.63
C GLU A 438 -21.51 -7.17 12.78
N GLY A 439 -21.24 -7.23 11.48
CA GLY A 439 -21.84 -6.37 10.48
C GLY A 439 -22.16 -7.12 9.20
N ALA A 440 -23.19 -6.66 8.50
CA ALA A 440 -23.59 -7.21 7.21
C ALA A 440 -24.38 -6.18 6.39
N VAL A 441 -24.35 -6.33 5.07
CA VAL A 441 -25.34 -5.68 4.21
C VAL A 441 -26.63 -6.50 4.24
N VAL A 442 -27.69 -5.90 4.75
CA VAL A 442 -29.00 -6.54 4.96
C VAL A 442 -30.09 -5.78 4.21
N LYS A 443 -31.26 -6.42 4.05
CA LYS A 443 -32.43 -5.78 3.47
C LYS A 443 -33.45 -5.47 4.56
N LEU A 444 -33.62 -4.19 4.91
CA LEU A 444 -34.57 -3.72 5.92
C LEU A 444 -35.61 -2.83 5.24
N GLU A 445 -36.89 -3.11 5.48
CA GLU A 445 -38.02 -2.37 4.86
C GLU A 445 -37.95 -2.25 3.33
N GLY A 446 -37.35 -3.25 2.65
CA GLY A 446 -37.19 -3.24 1.19
C GLY A 446 -35.91 -2.57 0.69
N GLU A 447 -35.17 -1.87 1.55
CA GLU A 447 -33.95 -1.15 1.20
C GLU A 447 -32.68 -1.88 1.70
N ARG A 448 -31.56 -1.69 0.98
CA ARG A 448 -30.26 -2.17 1.45
C ARG A 448 -29.73 -1.26 2.55
N VAL A 449 -29.18 -1.86 3.60
CA VAL A 449 -28.60 -1.19 4.77
C VAL A 449 -27.28 -1.87 5.10
N ALA A 450 -26.20 -1.09 5.25
CA ALA A 450 -25.00 -1.55 5.93
C ALA A 450 -25.26 -1.46 7.43
N ALA A 451 -25.48 -2.60 8.07
CA ALA A 451 -25.88 -2.68 9.46
C ALA A 451 -24.75 -3.33 10.27
N TYR A 452 -24.34 -2.67 11.35
CA TYR A 452 -23.34 -3.14 12.30
C TYR A 452 -23.93 -3.06 13.71
N ARG A 453 -23.81 -4.12 14.50
CA ARG A 453 -24.22 -4.09 15.90
C ARG A 453 -22.96 -4.00 16.76
N ASP A 454 -22.84 -2.96 17.56
CA ASP A 454 -21.69 -2.83 18.45
C ASP A 454 -21.76 -3.82 19.63
N GLU A 455 -20.67 -3.89 20.39
CA GLU A 455 -20.54 -4.80 21.55
C GLU A 455 -21.58 -4.51 22.65
N ALA A 456 -22.12 -3.28 22.70
CA ALA A 456 -23.19 -2.91 23.63
C ALA A 456 -24.59 -3.29 23.08
N GLY A 457 -24.66 -3.86 21.88
CA GLY A 457 -25.90 -4.27 21.22
C GLY A 457 -26.58 -3.17 20.41
N VAL A 458 -26.00 -1.97 20.30
CA VAL A 458 -26.59 -0.85 19.56
C VAL A 458 -26.40 -1.07 18.06
N LEU A 459 -27.48 -0.93 17.30
CA LEU A 459 -27.47 -1.04 15.85
C LEU A 459 -27.09 0.27 15.18
N HIS A 460 -25.98 0.25 14.44
CA HIS A 460 -25.54 1.31 13.54
C HIS A 460 -26.00 0.97 12.12
N ALA A 461 -26.83 1.83 11.53
CA ALA A 461 -27.37 1.63 10.19
C ALA A 461 -26.90 2.73 9.24
N LEU A 462 -26.30 2.32 8.12
CA LEU A 462 -25.70 3.19 7.12
C LEU A 462 -26.24 2.90 5.73
N ASP A 463 -26.20 3.90 4.86
CA ASP A 463 -26.28 3.70 3.42
C ASP A 463 -25.03 2.92 2.96
N PRO A 464 -25.19 1.71 2.39
CA PRO A 464 -24.05 0.89 1.98
C PRO A 464 -23.36 1.43 0.71
N SER A 465 -23.86 2.51 0.11
CA SER A 465 -23.32 3.10 -1.12
C SER A 465 -22.05 3.89 -0.81
N CYS A 466 -20.91 3.38 -1.26
CA CYS A 466 -19.60 4.02 -1.14
C CYS A 466 -19.62 5.45 -1.71
N LYS A 467 -19.08 6.41 -0.96
CA LYS A 467 -19.04 7.84 -1.34
C LYS A 467 -18.03 8.19 -2.43
N HIS A 468 -17.35 7.22 -3.02
CA HIS A 468 -16.56 7.42 -4.22
C HIS A 468 -17.44 7.35 -5.48
N MET A 469 -17.94 6.17 -5.84
CA MET A 469 -18.73 5.94 -7.06
C MET A 469 -19.98 5.07 -6.84
N GLY A 470 -20.45 4.94 -5.59
CA GLY A 470 -21.73 4.29 -5.28
C GLY A 470 -21.70 2.75 -5.20
N CYS A 471 -20.53 2.11 -5.29
CA CYS A 471 -20.42 0.67 -5.08
C CYS A 471 -20.88 0.27 -3.67
N ILE A 472 -21.50 -0.91 -3.55
CA ILE A 472 -21.94 -1.43 -2.26
C ILE A 472 -20.73 -1.93 -1.48
N VAL A 473 -20.57 -1.43 -0.26
CA VAL A 473 -19.51 -1.86 0.65
C VAL A 473 -19.77 -3.27 1.20
N SER A 474 -18.70 -3.94 1.61
CA SER A 474 -18.70 -5.26 2.25
C SER A 474 -18.20 -5.12 3.69
N TRP A 475 -18.65 -6.00 4.58
CA TRP A 475 -18.18 -6.01 5.96
C TRP A 475 -16.87 -6.80 6.08
N ASN A 476 -15.87 -6.20 6.71
CA ASN A 476 -14.59 -6.82 7.01
C ASN A 476 -14.60 -7.28 8.47
N ASN A 477 -14.60 -8.60 8.67
CA ASN A 477 -14.76 -9.18 10.01
C ASN A 477 -13.50 -9.04 10.88
N ALA A 478 -12.31 -9.00 10.27
CA ALA A 478 -11.07 -8.92 11.02
C ALA A 478 -10.81 -7.52 11.59
N GLU A 479 -11.17 -6.47 10.85
CA GLU A 479 -10.87 -5.08 11.22
C GLU A 479 -12.12 -4.28 11.61
N LYS A 480 -13.31 -4.89 11.54
CA LYS A 480 -14.62 -4.25 11.83
C LYS A 480 -14.81 -2.97 11.02
N THR A 481 -14.67 -3.07 9.71
CA THR A 481 -14.78 -1.95 8.77
C THR A 481 -15.70 -2.27 7.60
N TRP A 482 -16.13 -1.21 6.90
CA TRP A 482 -16.77 -1.33 5.60
C TRP A 482 -15.75 -1.12 4.49
N ASP A 483 -15.56 -2.12 3.64
CA ASP A 483 -14.58 -2.12 2.56
C ASP A 483 -15.30 -2.13 1.21
N CYS A 484 -14.99 -1.15 0.35
CA CYS A 484 -15.54 -1.06 -1.00
C CYS A 484 -14.77 -1.98 -1.97
N PRO A 485 -15.42 -2.97 -2.61
CA PRO A 485 -14.73 -3.92 -3.47
C PRO A 485 -14.29 -3.36 -4.84
N CYS A 486 -14.86 -2.22 -5.28
CA CYS A 486 -14.51 -1.62 -6.56
C CYS A 486 -13.14 -0.94 -6.55
N HIS A 487 -13.00 0.05 -5.67
CA HIS A 487 -11.82 0.92 -5.61
C HIS A 487 -11.24 1.03 -4.19
N GLY A 488 -11.58 0.11 -3.29
CA GLY A 488 -10.91 -0.06 -2.00
C GLY A 488 -11.01 1.12 -1.03
N SER A 489 -12.01 1.99 -1.18
CA SER A 489 -12.37 2.93 -0.11
C SER A 489 -12.75 2.15 1.15
N ARG A 490 -12.38 2.66 2.31
CA ARG A 490 -12.68 2.01 3.60
C ARG A 490 -13.29 2.99 4.58
N TYR A 491 -14.18 2.48 5.42
CA TYR A 491 -14.90 3.24 6.44
C TYR A 491 -14.89 2.49 7.76
N LYS A 492 -14.89 3.22 8.89
CA LYS A 492 -15.13 2.63 10.21
C LYS A 492 -16.50 1.97 10.23
N ALA A 493 -16.74 1.08 11.20
CA ALA A 493 -18.05 0.48 11.40
C ALA A 493 -19.20 1.50 11.50
N THR A 494 -18.91 2.67 12.06
CA THR A 494 -19.76 3.86 12.23
C THR A 494 -19.84 4.78 11.00
N GLY A 495 -19.15 4.44 9.90
CA GLY A 495 -19.28 5.09 8.60
C GLY A 495 -18.25 6.17 8.30
N GLU A 496 -17.41 6.59 9.26
CA GLU A 496 -16.37 7.58 8.99
C GLU A 496 -15.33 7.05 8.02
N VAL A 497 -14.97 7.87 7.03
CA VAL A 497 -13.98 7.48 6.02
C VAL A 497 -12.58 7.31 6.61
N ILE A 498 -11.98 6.16 6.32
CA ILE A 498 -10.61 5.80 6.72
C ILE A 498 -9.67 5.97 5.53
N LYS A 499 -10.04 5.42 4.36
CA LYS A 499 -9.12 5.28 3.22
C LYS A 499 -9.74 5.77 1.91
N SER A 500 -8.94 6.53 1.16
CA SER A 500 -9.23 6.98 -0.21
C SER A 500 -9.51 5.81 -1.16
N PRO A 501 -10.17 6.03 -2.32
CA PRO A 501 -10.53 7.31 -2.96
C PRO A 501 -11.63 8.14 -2.29
N ALA A 502 -12.52 7.54 -1.50
CA ALA A 502 -13.56 8.31 -0.82
C ALA A 502 -12.95 9.35 0.14
N VAL A 503 -13.59 10.52 0.19
CA VAL A 503 -13.21 11.63 1.09
C VAL A 503 -14.34 12.04 2.03
N TYR A 504 -15.51 11.42 1.91
CA TYR A 504 -16.68 11.65 2.77
C TYR A 504 -17.13 10.35 3.43
N SER A 505 -17.70 10.45 4.62
CA SER A 505 -18.28 9.33 5.38
C SER A 505 -19.52 8.74 4.72
N LEU A 506 -19.81 7.47 4.99
CA LEU A 506 -21.11 6.88 4.67
C LEU A 506 -22.22 7.65 5.39
N SER A 507 -23.40 7.72 4.77
CA SER A 507 -24.54 8.43 5.35
C SER A 507 -25.26 7.53 6.33
N GLU A 508 -25.62 8.07 7.50
CA GLU A 508 -26.53 7.39 8.43
C GLU A 508 -27.88 7.14 7.77
N LYS A 509 -28.48 6.02 8.15
CA LYS A 509 -29.80 5.60 7.67
C LYS A 509 -30.68 5.30 8.85
N LYS A 510 -31.84 5.97 8.91
CA LYS A 510 -32.85 5.69 9.94
C LYS A 510 -33.56 4.40 9.59
N VAL A 511 -33.53 3.44 10.49
CA VAL A 511 -34.25 2.17 10.36
C VAL A 511 -35.10 1.96 11.61
N ARG A 512 -36.32 1.43 11.44
CA ARG A 512 -37.14 0.98 12.57
C ARG A 512 -36.72 -0.45 12.90
N GLU A 513 -36.33 -0.68 14.15
CA GLU A 513 -36.03 -2.03 14.65
C GLU A 513 -37.28 -2.92 14.74
#